data_AF-A0A8B6CBS5-F1
#
_entry.id   AF-A0A8B6CBS5-F1
#
_cell.length_a   1.000
_cell.length_b   1.000
_cell.length_c   1.000
_cell.angle_alpha   90.00
_cell.angle_beta   90.00
_cell.angle_gamma   90.00
#
_symmetry.space_group_name_H-M   'P 1'
#
loop_
_entity.id
_entity.type
_entity.pdbx_description
1 polymer ?
#
loop_
_entity_poly.entity_id
_entity_poly.type
_entity_poly.pdbx_seq_one_letter_code
_entity_poly.pdbx_strand_id
1 'polypeptide(L)'
;MLNDILLDYKGVGKAVDSSDPITPWRMPRGYGGTAILWKKNLDSIVTPLSIGNNRIQCIEINGDPNLIVISVYLPCKGSTNSQTEFQECIDLLNEILATYELTHQIIIGGDFNEEIFGSNDSIRQKYIVSFMDEHCLSTKDTGKTFISANGSDCTAIDYILFQETFKESIINIRKCEFTGNVSDHYPLYCLWISK
;
A
#
# COMPACT_ATOMS: atom_id res chain seq x y z
N MET A 1 0.02 -8.35 19.95
CA MET A 1 -1.27 -8.74 19.33
C MET A 1 -1.09 -9.35 17.94
N LEU A 2 -0.36 -8.74 17.00
CA LEU A 2 -0.10 -9.33 15.65
C LEU A 2 0.85 -10.55 15.67
N ASN A 3 1.93 -10.47 16.44
CA ASN A 3 2.93 -11.55 16.58
C ASN A 3 2.42 -12.76 17.41
N ASP A 4 1.30 -12.61 18.11
CA ASP A 4 0.76 -13.64 18.99
C ASP A 4 -0.19 -14.60 18.25
N ILE A 5 -0.68 -14.20 17.07
CA ILE A 5 -1.65 -14.95 16.25
C ILE A 5 -0.95 -15.68 15.10
N LEU A 6 0.13 -15.12 14.57
CA LEU A 6 0.87 -15.66 13.43
C LEU A 6 2.26 -16.13 13.88
N LEU A 7 2.32 -17.33 14.46
CA LEU A 7 3.53 -17.88 15.09
C LEU A 7 4.75 -17.96 14.16
N ASP A 8 4.57 -18.00 12.84
CA ASP A 8 5.68 -18.08 11.86
C ASP A 8 6.08 -16.72 11.27
N TYR A 9 5.42 -15.65 11.69
CA TYR A 9 5.62 -14.31 11.15
C TYR A 9 6.14 -13.35 12.21
N LYS A 10 6.78 -12.30 11.72
CA LYS A 10 7.00 -11.04 12.43
C LYS A 10 6.32 -9.94 11.65
N GLY A 11 6.01 -8.84 12.32
CA GLY A 11 5.40 -7.70 11.66
C GLY A 11 5.64 -6.39 12.37
N VAL A 12 5.47 -5.33 11.60
CA VAL A 12 5.38 -3.94 12.06
C VAL A 12 4.09 -3.35 11.49
N GLY A 13 3.43 -2.48 12.25
CA GLY A 13 2.24 -1.80 11.77
C GLY A 13 2.05 -0.48 12.44
N LYS A 14 1.33 0.41 11.75
CA LYS A 14 0.87 1.69 12.26
C LYS A 14 -0.63 1.77 12.06
N ALA A 15 -1.30 2.44 12.97
CA ALA A 15 -2.74 2.68 12.93
C ALA A 15 -3.00 4.14 13.24
N VAL A 16 -4.07 4.71 12.69
CA VAL A 16 -4.59 5.96 13.20
C VAL A 16 -5.40 5.59 14.44
N ASP A 17 -5.17 6.25 15.56
CA ASP A 17 -6.06 6.18 16.72
C ASP A 17 -6.46 7.62 17.02
N SER A 18 -7.28 8.21 16.15
CA SER A 18 -7.95 9.47 16.48
C SER A 18 -9.23 9.11 17.22
N SER A 19 -9.25 9.32 18.53
CA SER A 19 -10.44 9.18 19.36
C SER A 19 -11.60 10.03 18.82
N ASP A 20 -12.53 9.44 18.07
CA ASP A 20 -13.83 10.04 17.73
C ASP A 20 -14.94 9.20 18.38
N PRO A 21 -16.04 9.80 18.84
CA PRO A 21 -16.96 9.14 19.74
C PRO A 21 -17.72 8.02 19.04
N ILE A 22 -17.80 6.88 19.73
CA ILE A 22 -18.70 5.77 19.40
C ILE A 22 -20.11 6.35 19.24
N THR A 23 -20.66 6.29 18.03
CA THR A 23 -22.07 6.62 17.79
C THR A 23 -22.88 5.32 17.63
N PRO A 24 -24.16 5.28 18.05
CA PRO A 24 -24.97 4.05 18.03
C PRO A 24 -25.16 3.41 16.64
N TRP A 25 -24.90 4.16 15.57
CA TRP A 25 -25.20 3.80 14.19
C TRP A 25 -23.95 3.47 13.36
N ARG A 26 -22.76 3.58 13.95
CA ARG A 26 -21.49 3.24 13.31
C ARG A 26 -20.68 2.38 14.27
N MET A 27 -20.35 1.16 13.84
CA MET A 27 -19.24 0.42 14.45
C MET A 27 -18.02 1.36 14.46
N PRO A 28 -17.27 1.46 15.58
CA PRO A 28 -15.97 2.10 15.54
C PRO A 28 -15.14 1.29 14.53
N ARG A 29 -15.00 1.81 13.31
CA ARG A 29 -13.97 1.29 12.41
C ARG A 29 -12.67 1.59 13.13
N GLY A 30 -11.84 0.59 13.37
CA GLY A 30 -10.42 0.87 13.68
C GLY A 30 -9.96 1.86 12.62
N TYR A 31 -9.39 3.01 13.04
CA TYR A 31 -9.14 4.10 12.11
C TYR A 31 -7.97 3.72 11.21
N GLY A 32 -8.27 3.06 10.10
CA GLY A 32 -7.28 2.60 9.14
C GLY A 32 -6.08 1.88 9.77
N GLY A 33 -4.99 1.89 9.02
CA GLY A 33 -3.72 1.33 9.44
C GLY A 33 -3.15 0.45 8.35
N THR A 34 -1.84 0.31 8.40
CA THR A 34 -1.09 -0.54 7.49
C THR A 34 -0.11 -1.36 8.30
N ALA A 35 0.14 -2.58 7.84
CA ALA A 35 1.10 -3.47 8.44
C ALA A 35 1.89 -4.19 7.35
N ILE A 36 3.15 -4.47 7.66
CA ILE A 36 4.00 -5.35 6.87
C ILE A 36 4.34 -6.55 7.73
N LEU A 37 4.11 -7.74 7.18
CA LEU A 37 4.47 -9.01 7.79
C LEU A 37 5.50 -9.73 6.94
N TRP A 38 6.45 -10.39 7.60
CA TRP A 38 7.45 -11.24 6.96
C TRP A 38 7.60 -12.54 7.73
N LYS A 39 8.09 -13.58 7.06
CA LYS A 39 8.40 -14.86 7.71
C LYS A 39 9.59 -14.70 8.64
N LYS A 40 9.57 -15.37 9.80
CA LYS A 40 10.65 -15.31 10.80
C LYS A 40 12.03 -15.69 10.27
N ASN A 41 12.10 -16.56 9.27
CA ASN A 41 13.37 -16.93 8.64
C ASN A 41 13.99 -15.81 7.79
N LEU A 42 13.24 -14.75 7.46
CA LEU A 42 13.75 -13.55 6.78
C LEU A 42 14.16 -12.45 7.76
N ASP A 43 13.93 -12.63 9.06
CA ASP A 43 14.10 -11.57 10.05
C ASP A 43 15.51 -10.99 10.11
N SER A 44 16.54 -11.81 9.87
CA SER A 44 17.94 -11.34 9.88
C SER A 44 18.27 -10.35 8.78
N ILE A 45 17.45 -10.26 7.73
CA ILE A 45 17.64 -9.34 6.60
C ILE A 45 16.57 -8.25 6.55
N VAL A 46 15.57 -8.25 7.43
CA VAL A 46 14.49 -7.27 7.44
C VAL A 46 14.71 -6.26 8.55
N THR A 47 14.72 -4.98 8.20
CA THR A 47 14.82 -3.86 9.15
C THR A 47 13.58 -2.98 9.03
N PRO A 48 12.71 -2.92 10.05
CA PRO A 48 11.62 -1.95 10.07
C PRO A 48 12.16 -0.51 10.08
N LEU A 49 11.63 0.33 9.20
CA LEU A 49 12.02 1.74 9.14
C LEU A 49 11.03 2.61 9.91
N SER A 50 11.55 3.59 10.64
CA SER A 50 10.76 4.57 11.40
C SER A 50 10.23 5.72 10.55
N ILE A 51 10.36 5.64 9.22
CA ILE A 51 9.85 6.62 8.24
C ILE A 51 8.37 6.34 7.92
N GLY A 52 7.69 7.31 7.32
CA GLY A 52 6.26 7.23 7.02
C GLY A 52 5.36 7.64 8.18
N ASN A 53 4.04 7.57 7.99
CA ASN A 53 3.03 7.98 8.99
C ASN A 53 2.06 6.81 9.29
N ASN A 54 0.94 7.08 9.95
CA ASN A 54 -0.05 6.05 10.30
C ASN A 54 -0.72 5.33 9.11
N ARG A 55 -0.47 5.80 7.89
CA ARG A 55 -0.97 5.26 6.62
C ARG A 55 0.13 4.73 5.71
N ILE A 56 1.40 4.90 6.11
CA ILE A 56 2.59 4.51 5.33
C ILE A 56 3.58 3.82 6.27
N GLN A 57 3.76 2.52 6.06
CA GLN A 57 4.74 1.70 6.78
C GLN A 57 5.82 1.21 5.82
N CYS A 58 7.07 1.30 6.23
CA CYS A 58 8.21 0.86 5.42
C CYS A 58 9.02 -0.20 6.16
N ILE A 59 9.58 -1.14 5.40
CA ILE A 59 10.69 -1.99 5.84
C ILE A 59 11.80 -1.92 4.79
N GLU A 60 13.03 -2.13 5.23
CA GLU A 60 14.17 -2.42 4.37
C GLU A 60 14.45 -3.92 4.40
N ILE A 61 14.73 -4.48 3.24
CA ILE A 61 15.23 -5.84 3.06
C ILE A 61 16.66 -5.72 2.54
N ASN A 62 17.62 -6.11 3.36
CA ASN A 62 19.04 -6.09 3.03
C ASN A 62 19.35 -7.16 1.98
N GLY A 63 19.99 -6.75 0.88
CA GLY A 63 20.27 -7.59 -0.28
C GLY A 63 21.26 -6.93 -1.25
N ASP A 64 21.36 -7.45 -2.47
CA ASP A 64 22.12 -6.81 -3.55
C ASP A 64 21.24 -6.71 -4.82
N PRO A 65 20.57 -5.57 -5.06
CA PRO A 65 20.55 -4.36 -4.22
C PRO A 65 19.62 -4.50 -2.99
N ASN A 66 19.72 -3.56 -2.06
CA ASN A 66 18.73 -3.42 -0.99
C ASN A 66 17.35 -3.07 -1.56
N LEU A 67 16.29 -3.51 -0.88
CA LEU A 67 14.91 -3.32 -1.28
C LEU A 67 14.12 -2.61 -0.18
N ILE A 68 13.43 -1.52 -0.52
CA ILE A 68 12.42 -0.90 0.34
C ILE A 68 11.05 -1.43 -0.05
N VAL A 69 10.33 -1.96 0.93
CA VAL A 69 8.93 -2.34 0.78
C VAL A 69 8.09 -1.34 1.56
N ILE A 70 7.20 -0.66 0.86
CA ILE A 70 6.29 0.36 1.40
C ILE A 70 4.87 -0.20 1.33
N SER A 71 4.17 -0.21 2.46
CA SER A 71 2.73 -0.48 2.50
C SER A 71 1.95 0.79 2.76
N VAL A 72 0.90 1.00 1.96
CA VAL A 72 0.06 2.21 2.00
C VAL A 72 -1.41 1.90 2.25
N TYR A 73 -2.07 2.79 2.99
CA TYR A 73 -3.53 2.84 3.14
C TYR A 73 -3.99 4.30 3.04
N LEU A 74 -4.11 4.79 1.81
CA LEU A 74 -4.38 6.21 1.54
C LEU A 74 -5.80 6.61 1.97
N PRO A 75 -6.05 7.87 2.34
CA PRO A 75 -7.35 8.30 2.81
C PRO A 75 -8.47 8.09 1.79
N CYS A 76 -9.57 7.44 2.20
CA CYS A 76 -10.77 7.30 1.39
C CYS A 76 -11.50 8.65 1.18
N LYS A 77 -12.31 8.75 0.11
CA LYS A 77 -13.19 9.90 -0.15
C LYS A 77 -14.36 9.87 0.83
N GLY A 78 -14.27 10.59 1.96
CA GLY A 78 -15.36 10.57 2.94
C GLY A 78 -15.22 11.45 4.17
N SER A 79 -14.00 11.88 4.52
CA SER A 79 -13.79 12.89 5.58
C SER A 79 -13.56 14.28 4.99
N THR A 80 -13.88 15.33 5.76
CA THR A 80 -13.71 16.74 5.38
C THR A 80 -12.28 17.07 4.95
N ASN A 81 -11.29 16.44 5.61
CA ASN A 81 -9.87 16.67 5.36
C ASN A 81 -9.24 15.61 4.45
N SER A 82 -10.04 14.68 3.91
CA SER A 82 -9.52 13.53 3.19
C SER A 82 -8.65 13.92 1.98
N GLN A 83 -8.92 15.04 1.32
CA GLN A 83 -8.10 15.51 0.21
C GLN A 83 -6.71 15.98 0.67
N THR A 84 -6.66 16.76 1.75
CA THR A 84 -5.40 17.26 2.32
C THR A 84 -4.58 16.11 2.88
N GLU A 85 -5.18 15.23 3.68
CA GLU A 85 -4.50 14.03 4.21
C GLU A 85 -3.95 13.14 3.09
N PHE A 86 -4.68 13.07 1.96
CA PHE A 86 -4.25 12.29 0.81
C PHE A 86 -3.01 12.91 0.17
N GLN A 87 -3.04 14.22 -0.06
CA GLN A 87 -1.89 14.93 -0.61
C GLN A 87 -0.67 14.82 0.30
N GLU A 88 -0.83 15.01 1.61
CA GLU A 88 0.25 14.85 2.60
C GLU A 88 0.87 13.44 2.56
N CYS A 89 0.06 12.41 2.30
CA CYS A 89 0.59 11.05 2.12
C CYS A 89 1.40 10.92 0.83
N ILE A 90 0.97 11.51 -0.28
CA ILE A 90 1.72 11.50 -1.55
C ILE A 90 3.03 12.30 -1.40
N ASP A 91 2.99 13.47 -0.76
CA ASP A 91 4.17 14.29 -0.49
C ASP A 91 5.19 13.53 0.37
N LEU A 92 4.72 12.79 1.39
CA LEU A 92 5.59 11.93 2.19
C LEU A 92 6.16 10.75 1.39
N LEU A 93 5.42 10.18 0.45
CA LEU A 93 5.95 9.16 -0.46
C LEU A 93 7.04 9.74 -1.37
N ASN A 94 6.85 10.96 -1.91
CA ASN A 94 7.88 11.66 -2.67
C ASN A 94 9.18 11.81 -1.85
N GLU A 95 9.08 12.27 -0.61
CA GLU A 95 10.23 12.42 0.29
C GLU A 95 10.97 11.09 0.53
N ILE A 96 10.21 10.00 0.75
CA ILE A 96 10.78 8.67 0.94
C ILE A 96 11.49 8.22 -0.34
N LEU A 97 10.87 8.34 -1.52
CA LEU A 97 11.48 7.88 -2.77
C LEU A 97 12.72 8.70 -3.10
N ALA A 98 12.66 10.03 -3.02
CA ALA A 98 13.82 10.89 -3.23
C ALA A 98 15.02 10.56 -2.30
N THR A 99 14.75 10.01 -1.12
CA THR A 99 15.78 9.59 -0.17
C THR A 99 16.45 8.26 -0.54
N TYR A 100 15.69 7.30 -1.06
CA TYR A 100 16.16 5.91 -1.20
C TYR A 100 16.31 5.42 -2.64
N GLU A 101 15.71 6.07 -3.63
CA GLU A 101 15.59 5.54 -5.00
C GLU A 101 16.92 5.34 -5.74
N LEU A 102 17.98 6.03 -5.30
CA LEU A 102 19.33 5.90 -5.87
C LEU A 102 20.13 4.72 -5.31
N THR A 103 19.77 4.24 -4.11
CA THR A 103 20.52 3.19 -3.39
C THR A 103 19.72 1.90 -3.21
N HIS A 104 18.40 1.97 -3.39
CA HIS A 104 17.48 0.86 -3.16
C HIS A 104 16.55 0.67 -4.35
N GLN A 105 16.16 -0.59 -4.54
CA GLN A 105 14.94 -0.87 -5.28
C GLN A 105 13.73 -0.57 -4.39
N ILE A 106 12.63 -0.11 -4.97
CA ILE A 106 11.43 0.27 -4.23
C ILE A 106 10.21 -0.44 -4.80
N ILE A 107 9.43 -1.06 -3.90
CA ILE A 107 8.09 -1.59 -4.17
C ILE A 107 7.11 -0.93 -3.20
N ILE A 108 5.99 -0.45 -3.73
CA ILE A 108 4.89 0.16 -2.97
C ILE A 108 3.65 -0.69 -3.18
N GLY A 109 2.98 -1.13 -2.12
CA GLY A 109 1.78 -1.96 -2.23
C GLY A 109 0.70 -1.56 -1.24
N GLY A 110 -0.55 -1.52 -1.68
CA GLY A 110 -1.67 -1.29 -0.78
C GLY A 110 -2.86 -0.63 -1.46
N ASP A 111 -3.73 -0.05 -0.63
CA ASP A 111 -4.96 0.61 -1.05
C ASP A 111 -4.70 2.10 -1.25
N PHE A 112 -4.80 2.55 -2.49
CA PHE A 112 -4.62 3.93 -2.90
C PHE A 112 -5.92 4.74 -2.81
N ASN A 113 -7.08 4.10 -2.60
CA ASN A 113 -8.39 4.74 -2.54
C ASN A 113 -8.70 5.67 -3.75
N GLU A 114 -8.06 5.41 -4.89
CA GLU A 114 -8.19 6.17 -6.13
C GLU A 114 -7.83 5.28 -7.32
N GLU A 115 -8.55 5.42 -8.43
CA GLU A 115 -8.24 4.69 -9.65
C GLU A 115 -7.12 5.40 -10.42
N ILE A 116 -6.05 4.68 -10.76
CA ILE A 116 -4.93 5.17 -11.57
C ILE A 116 -5.26 5.06 -13.06
N PHE A 117 -5.90 3.95 -13.46
CA PHE A 117 -6.24 3.67 -14.85
C PHE A 117 -7.60 4.27 -15.23
N GLY A 118 -7.67 4.87 -16.42
CA GLY A 118 -8.91 5.38 -16.99
C GLY A 118 -8.94 6.89 -17.15
N SER A 119 -10.01 7.39 -17.79
CA SER A 119 -10.22 8.82 -18.08
C SER A 119 -10.79 9.60 -16.89
N ASN A 120 -10.59 9.11 -15.67
CA ASN A 120 -10.92 9.88 -14.49
C ASN A 120 -9.99 11.12 -14.51
N ASP A 121 -10.46 12.26 -14.00
CA ASP A 121 -9.68 13.51 -13.99
C ASP A 121 -9.63 14.07 -12.57
N SER A 122 -9.70 13.16 -11.59
CA SER A 122 -9.73 13.53 -10.18
C SER A 122 -8.39 14.14 -9.77
N ILE A 123 -8.43 15.13 -8.87
CA ILE A 123 -7.22 15.78 -8.36
C ILE A 123 -6.27 14.75 -7.73
N ARG A 124 -6.82 13.75 -7.04
CA ARG A 124 -6.03 12.67 -6.42
C ARG A 124 -5.34 11.77 -7.44
N GLN A 125 -6.03 11.43 -8.53
CA GLN A 125 -5.41 10.66 -9.59
C GLN A 125 -4.26 11.45 -10.22
N LYS A 126 -4.44 12.77 -10.44
CA LYS A 126 -3.35 13.63 -10.93
C LYS A 126 -2.14 13.58 -10.00
N TYR A 127 -2.34 13.65 -8.68
CA TYR A 127 -1.26 13.50 -7.71
C TYR A 127 -0.56 12.14 -7.82
N ILE A 128 -1.29 11.03 -7.90
CA ILE A 128 -0.67 9.70 -8.04
C ILE A 128 0.08 9.58 -9.36
N VAL A 129 -0.52 10.00 -10.47
CA VAL A 129 0.11 9.91 -11.80
C VAL A 129 1.36 10.77 -11.87
N SER A 130 1.32 12.01 -11.35
CA SER A 130 2.52 12.85 -11.27
C SER A 130 3.61 12.24 -10.38
N PHE A 131 3.25 11.68 -9.23
CA PHE A 131 4.16 10.93 -8.35
C PHE A 131 4.81 9.74 -9.09
N MET A 132 4.01 8.98 -9.86
CA MET A 132 4.52 7.86 -10.64
C MET A 132 5.46 8.31 -11.75
N ASP A 133 5.11 9.38 -12.47
CA ASP A 133 5.92 9.93 -13.54
C ASP A 133 7.26 10.48 -13.02
N GLU A 134 7.24 11.20 -11.90
CA GLU A 134 8.43 11.79 -11.26
C GLU A 134 9.45 10.72 -10.85
N HIS A 135 8.99 9.61 -10.27
CA HIS A 135 9.84 8.55 -9.75
C HIS A 135 9.98 7.33 -10.69
N CYS A 136 9.57 7.47 -11.96
CA CYS A 136 9.59 6.39 -12.95
C CYS A 136 8.97 5.08 -12.43
N LEU A 137 7.81 5.18 -11.78
CA LEU A 137 7.09 4.04 -11.23
C LEU A 137 6.10 3.47 -12.25
N SER A 138 6.06 2.14 -12.29
CA SER A 138 5.13 1.35 -13.09
C SER A 138 4.22 0.52 -12.21
N THR A 139 3.06 0.18 -12.75
CA THR A 139 2.15 -0.82 -12.17
C THR A 139 1.46 -1.60 -13.27
N LYS A 140 0.77 -2.68 -12.90
CA LYS A 140 0.03 -3.54 -13.81
C LYS A 140 -1.46 -3.46 -13.49
N ASP A 141 -2.28 -3.29 -14.52
CA ASP A 141 -3.73 -3.43 -14.37
C ASP A 141 -4.09 -4.88 -14.01
N THR A 142 -4.70 -5.04 -12.85
CA THR A 142 -5.18 -6.33 -12.33
C THR A 142 -6.71 -6.43 -12.32
N GLY A 143 -7.39 -5.44 -12.90
CA GLY A 143 -8.83 -5.26 -12.85
C GLY A 143 -9.31 -4.74 -11.51
N LYS A 144 -10.64 -4.78 -11.33
CA LYS A 144 -11.31 -4.27 -10.12
C LYS A 144 -10.93 -5.11 -8.90
N THR A 145 -10.47 -4.44 -7.86
CA THR A 145 -9.99 -5.02 -6.59
C THR A 145 -10.95 -4.74 -5.45
N PHE A 146 -11.74 -3.68 -5.51
CA PHE A 146 -12.76 -3.35 -4.52
C PHE A 146 -14.17 -3.63 -5.07
N ILE A 147 -15.05 -4.17 -4.22
CA ILE A 147 -16.49 -4.32 -4.48
C ILE A 147 -17.25 -3.71 -3.31
N SER A 148 -18.04 -2.65 -3.57
CA SER A 148 -18.87 -2.04 -2.55
C SER A 148 -19.90 -3.03 -1.96
N ALA A 149 -20.31 -2.80 -0.72
CA ALA A 149 -21.23 -3.69 -0.01
C ALA A 149 -22.60 -3.89 -0.69
N ASN A 150 -23.03 -2.94 -1.52
CA ASN A 150 -24.26 -3.04 -2.33
C ASN A 150 -24.04 -3.76 -3.68
N GLY A 151 -22.80 -4.18 -3.99
CA GLY A 151 -22.39 -4.86 -5.21
C GLY A 151 -22.44 -4.02 -6.48
N SER A 152 -22.74 -2.72 -6.40
CA SER A 152 -22.92 -1.86 -7.58
C SER A 152 -21.62 -1.22 -8.05
N ASP A 153 -20.70 -0.92 -7.14
CA ASP A 153 -19.50 -0.14 -7.42
C ASP A 153 -18.31 -1.06 -7.27
N CYS A 154 -17.60 -1.24 -8.38
CA CYS A 154 -16.38 -2.05 -8.41
C CYS A 154 -15.28 -1.22 -9.04
N THR A 155 -14.21 -0.96 -8.29
CA THR A 155 -13.09 -0.08 -8.67
C THR A 155 -11.76 -0.81 -8.54
N ALA A 156 -10.77 -0.37 -9.31
CA ALA A 156 -9.39 -0.80 -9.13
C ALA A 156 -8.68 0.25 -8.28
N ILE A 157 -8.46 -0.02 -6.99
CA ILE A 157 -7.85 0.95 -6.07
C ILE A 157 -6.69 0.37 -5.27
N ASP A 158 -6.48 -0.94 -5.37
CA ASP A 158 -5.33 -1.61 -4.80
C ASP A 158 -4.27 -1.80 -5.88
N TYR A 159 -3.03 -1.41 -5.58
CA TYR A 159 -1.94 -1.44 -6.55
C TYR A 159 -0.65 -1.95 -5.95
N ILE A 160 0.21 -2.45 -6.84
CA ILE A 160 1.62 -2.71 -6.57
C ILE A 160 2.42 -1.85 -7.56
N LEU A 161 3.03 -0.79 -7.06
CA LEU A 161 3.93 0.08 -7.81
C LEU A 161 5.37 -0.41 -7.63
N PHE A 162 6.18 -0.30 -8.67
CA PHE A 162 7.59 -0.65 -8.66
C PHE A 162 8.35 0.27 -9.62
N GLN A 163 9.62 0.54 -9.34
CA GLN A 163 10.46 1.32 -10.25
C GLN A 163 10.64 0.60 -11.59
N GLU A 164 10.67 1.35 -12.71
CA GLU A 164 10.83 0.77 -14.05
C GLU A 164 12.14 -0.03 -14.19
N THR A 165 13.20 0.37 -13.48
CA THR A 165 14.47 -0.37 -13.41
C THR A 165 14.33 -1.77 -12.79
N PHE A 166 13.27 -2.00 -12.00
CA PHE A 166 12.96 -3.28 -11.37
C PHE A 166 11.99 -4.14 -12.17
N LYS A 167 11.42 -3.63 -13.26
CA LYS A 167 10.38 -4.29 -14.07
C LYS A 167 10.76 -5.69 -14.54
N GLU A 168 11.99 -5.87 -15.02
CA GLU A 168 12.48 -7.17 -15.52
C GLU A 168 12.60 -8.23 -14.42
N SER A 169 12.62 -7.81 -13.15
CA SER A 169 12.63 -8.71 -12.00
C SER A 169 11.22 -9.13 -11.58
N ILE A 170 10.18 -8.38 -11.98
CA ILE A 170 8.78 -8.70 -11.70
C ILE A 170 8.32 -9.81 -12.64
N ILE A 171 8.07 -11.00 -12.08
CA ILE A 171 7.57 -12.16 -12.84
C ILE A 171 6.07 -12.04 -13.05
N ASN A 172 5.34 -11.68 -12.00
CA ASN A 172 3.87 -11.67 -12.06
C ASN A 172 3.29 -10.73 -11.02
N ILE A 173 2.28 -9.97 -11.44
CA ILE A 173 1.34 -9.28 -10.57
C ILE A 173 -0.07 -9.72 -10.99
N ARG A 174 -0.86 -10.20 -10.04
CA ARG A 174 -2.22 -10.67 -10.28
C ARG A 174 -3.13 -10.44 -9.07
N LYS A 175 -4.42 -10.28 -9.37
CA LYS A 175 -5.49 -10.35 -8.37
C LYS A 175 -5.72 -11.81 -7.94
N CYS A 176 -5.91 -12.03 -6.66
CA CYS A 176 -6.18 -13.33 -6.07
C CYS A 176 -7.66 -13.47 -5.72
N GLU A 177 -8.35 -14.36 -6.44
CA GLU A 177 -9.72 -14.74 -6.15
C GLU A 177 -9.70 -16.09 -5.42
N PHE A 178 -10.26 -16.15 -4.22
CA PHE A 178 -10.39 -17.40 -3.47
C PHE A 178 -11.68 -17.45 -2.67
N THR A 179 -12.17 -18.66 -2.47
CA THR A 179 -13.36 -18.95 -1.68
C THR A 179 -13.07 -18.64 -0.21
N GLY A 180 -13.88 -17.77 0.40
CA GLY A 180 -13.70 -17.37 1.80
C GLY A 180 -12.96 -16.05 2.01
N ASN A 181 -12.74 -15.24 0.98
CA ASN A 181 -12.43 -13.83 1.20
C ASN A 181 -13.59 -13.15 1.95
N VAL A 182 -13.32 -12.64 3.15
CA VAL A 182 -14.29 -11.94 4.00
C VAL A 182 -14.23 -10.42 3.85
N SER A 183 -13.28 -9.93 3.04
CA SER A 183 -13.10 -8.50 2.73
C SER A 183 -13.88 -8.10 1.48
N ASP A 184 -14.23 -6.82 1.38
CA ASP A 184 -14.69 -6.15 0.15
C ASP A 184 -13.55 -5.86 -0.84
N HIS A 185 -12.29 -6.06 -0.44
CA HIS A 185 -11.11 -6.00 -1.30
C HIS A 185 -10.58 -7.39 -1.67
N TYR A 186 -10.14 -7.57 -2.92
CA TYR A 186 -9.37 -8.71 -3.38
C TYR A 186 -7.87 -8.49 -3.16
N PRO A 187 -7.15 -9.46 -2.59
CA PRO A 187 -5.70 -9.35 -2.44
C PRO A 187 -4.98 -9.34 -3.79
N LEU A 188 -3.89 -8.58 -3.85
CA LEU A 188 -2.93 -8.65 -4.94
C LEU A 188 -1.73 -9.50 -4.54
N TYR A 189 -1.22 -10.26 -5.51
CA TYR A 189 -0.01 -11.06 -5.38
C TYR A 189 1.04 -10.59 -6.38
N CYS A 190 2.22 -10.23 -5.87
CA CYS A 190 3.41 -9.97 -6.68
C CYS A 190 4.47 -11.05 -6.43
N LEU A 191 5.03 -11.57 -7.51
CA LEU A 191 6.18 -12.46 -7.52
C LEU A 191 7.30 -11.79 -8.31
N TRP A 192 8.49 -11.75 -7.71
CA TRP A 192 9.69 -11.23 -8.34
C TRP A 192 10.90 -12.11 -8.02
N ILE A 193 11.99 -11.90 -8.76
CA ILE A 193 13.30 -12.50 -8.49
C ILE A 193 14.22 -11.40 -7.95
N SER A 194 14.84 -11.64 -6.79
CA SER A 194 16.01 -10.85 -6.41
C SER A 194 17.18 -11.30 -7.27
N LYS A 195 17.89 -10.34 -7.88
CA LYS A 195 19.19 -10.63 -8.49
C LYS A 195 20.21 -10.99 -7.43
#